data_AF-A0A356X8B3-F1
#
_entry.id   AF-A0A356X8B3-F1
#
_cell.length_a   1.000
_cell.length_b   1.000
_cell.length_c   1.000
_cell.angle_alpha   90.00
_cell.angle_beta   90.00
_cell.angle_gamma   90.00
#
_symmetry.space_group_name_H-M   'P 1'
#
loop_
_entity.id
_entity.type
_entity.pdbx_description
1 polymer ?
#
loop_
_entity_poly.entity_id
_entity_poly.type
_entity_poly.pdbx_seq_one_letter_code
_entity_poly.pdbx_strand_id
1 'polypeptide(L)'
;MKLTPLEIKQQTFEKSLRGYDTADVQAFLTLVSNEFEHLMNKNKELEQEIEKLTDRVKHYERVEDALHETLQTAKESMEQKVSGARQEAKSMVEKAEMEAE
;
A
#
# COMPACT_ATOMS: atom_id res chain seq x y z
N MET A 1 21.57 8.53 -8.27
CA MET A 1 21.80 9.99 -8.30
C MET A 1 23.18 10.27 -8.91
N LYS A 2 23.38 11.40 -9.60
CA LYS A 2 24.66 11.74 -10.25
C LYS A 2 25.70 12.37 -9.30
N LEU A 3 25.30 12.76 -8.09
CA LEU A 3 26.15 13.36 -7.05
C LEU A 3 25.67 12.93 -5.66
N THR A 4 26.61 12.67 -4.76
CA THR A 4 26.42 12.39 -3.33
C THR A 4 26.77 13.63 -2.48
N PRO A 5 26.27 13.73 -1.23
CA PRO A 5 26.68 14.79 -0.31
C PRO A 5 28.21 14.92 -0.18
N LEU A 6 28.91 13.77 -0.14
CA LEU A 6 30.36 13.72 -0.06
C LEU A 6 31.03 14.31 -1.30
N GLU A 7 30.55 13.94 -2.49
CA GLU A 7 31.06 14.49 -3.76
C GLU A 7 30.82 16.00 -3.86
N ILE A 8 29.68 16.51 -3.39
CA ILE A 8 29.40 17.96 -3.32
C ILE A 8 30.41 18.66 -2.41
N LYS A 9 30.66 18.09 -1.22
CA LYS A 9 31.57 18.68 -0.23
C LYS A 9 33.03 18.69 -0.69
N GLN A 10 33.42 17.66 -1.45
CA GLN A 10 34.79 17.48 -1.97
C GLN A 10 35.00 18.08 -3.37
N GLN A 11 33.97 18.68 -3.96
CA GLN A 11 34.06 19.27 -5.29
C GLN A 11 35.13 20.37 -5.31
N THR A 12 36.02 20.29 -6.28
CA THR A 12 37.06 21.29 -6.53
C THR A 12 36.78 22.02 -7.84
N PHE A 13 37.24 23.27 -7.92
CA PHE A 13 37.05 24.13 -9.08
C PHE A 13 38.39 24.70 -9.54
N GLU A 14 38.56 24.87 -10.85
CA GLU A 14 39.73 25.55 -11.42
C GLU A 14 39.74 27.02 -11.00
N LYS A 15 40.94 27.56 -10.74
CA LYS A 15 41.12 28.95 -10.35
C LYS A 15 41.24 29.83 -11.59
N SER A 16 40.56 30.98 -11.58
CA SER A 16 40.65 32.00 -12.63
C SER A 16 40.97 33.37 -12.03
N LEU A 17 41.52 34.28 -12.84
CA LEU A 17 42.00 35.61 -12.41
C LEU A 17 40.89 36.49 -11.78
N ARG A 18 39.61 36.17 -12.02
CA ARG A 18 38.43 36.83 -11.44
C ARG A 18 37.37 35.78 -11.11
N GLY A 19 37.58 35.03 -10.03
CA GLY A 19 36.64 34.04 -9.50
C GLY A 19 35.98 34.46 -8.18
N TYR A 20 35.06 33.64 -7.70
CA TYR A 20 34.51 33.76 -6.35
C TYR A 20 35.57 33.46 -5.29
N ASP A 21 35.35 33.98 -4.08
CA ASP A 21 36.19 33.64 -2.93
C ASP A 21 36.08 32.14 -2.64
N THR A 22 37.23 31.47 -2.53
CA THR A 22 37.28 30.01 -2.35
C THR A 22 36.73 29.57 -0.98
N ALA A 23 36.87 30.39 0.06
CA ALA A 23 36.35 30.09 1.38
C ALA A 23 34.82 30.19 1.39
N ASP A 24 34.25 31.22 0.76
CA ASP A 24 32.80 31.38 0.62
C ASP A 24 32.19 30.23 -0.17
N VAL A 25 32.82 29.84 -1.28
CA VAL A 25 32.38 28.68 -2.08
C VAL A 25 32.45 27.40 -1.24
N GLN A 26 33.52 27.15 -0.50
CA GLN A 26 33.65 25.96 0.32
C GLN A 26 32.63 25.90 1.47
N ALA A 27 32.32 27.05 2.08
CA ALA A 27 31.28 27.17 3.09
C ALA A 27 29.89 26.85 2.49
N PHE A 28 29.61 27.37 1.29
CA PHE A 28 28.38 27.08 0.57
C PHE A 28 28.25 25.60 0.18
N LEU A 29 29.31 24.98 -0.36
CA LEU A 29 29.31 23.54 -0.67
C LEU A 29 29.06 22.68 0.57
N THR A 30 29.59 23.09 1.72
CA THR A 30 29.34 22.41 2.99
C THR A 30 27.86 22.48 3.37
N LEU A 31 27.26 23.68 3.31
CA LEU A 31 25.84 23.87 3.56
C LEU A 31 24.98 23.01 2.60
N VAL A 32 25.25 23.09 1.30
CA VAL A 32 24.51 22.33 0.28
C VAL A 32 24.66 20.83 0.50
N SER A 33 25.86 20.34 0.86
CA SER A 33 26.07 18.91 1.16
C SER A 33 25.22 18.43 2.34
N ASN A 34 25.13 19.23 3.40
CA ASN A 34 24.33 18.88 4.58
C ASN A 34 22.83 18.86 4.27
N GLU A 35 22.33 19.86 3.54
CA GLU A 35 20.93 19.90 3.11
C GLU A 35 20.60 18.75 2.15
N PHE A 36 21.51 18.40 1.26
CA PHE A 36 21.32 17.27 0.34
C PHE A 36 21.27 15.95 1.09
N GLU A 37 22.12 15.76 2.10
CA GLU A 37 22.08 14.60 2.99
C GLU A 37 20.76 14.52 3.76
N HIS A 38 20.29 15.65 4.32
CA HIS A 38 19.00 15.73 4.99
C HIS A 38 17.84 15.31 4.06
N LEU A 39 17.80 15.86 2.85
CA LEU A 39 16.78 15.51 1.85
C LEU A 39 16.84 14.04 1.44
N MET A 40 18.04 13.48 1.28
CA MET A 40 18.21 12.07 0.92
C MET A 40 17.72 11.14 2.04
N ASN A 41 18.02 11.47 3.30
CA ASN A 41 17.52 10.71 4.46
C ASN A 41 16.00 10.82 4.57
N LYS A 42 15.44 12.02 4.44
CA LYS A 42 13.99 12.24 4.46
C LYS A 42 13.29 11.49 3.32
N ASN A 43 13.86 11.49 2.12
CA ASN A 43 13.31 10.75 0.99
C ASN A 43 13.29 9.24 1.27
N LYS A 44 14.38 8.68 1.82
CA LYS A 44 14.44 7.28 2.23
C LYS A 44 13.40 6.93 3.31
N GLU A 45 13.23 7.80 4.30
CA GLU A 45 12.21 7.63 5.35
C GLU A 45 10.79 7.63 4.75
N LEU A 46 10.50 8.56 3.84
CA LEU A 46 9.22 8.62 3.15
C LEU A 46 8.96 7.40 2.26
N GLU A 47 9.98 6.91 1.55
CA GLU A 47 9.88 5.68 0.75
C GLU A 47 9.53 4.47 1.63
N GLN A 48 10.16 4.34 2.79
CA GLN A 48 9.85 3.28 3.77
C GLN A 48 8.43 3.41 4.34
N GLU A 49 7.98 4.64 4.61
CA GLU A 49 6.61 4.89 5.08
C GLU A 49 5.58 4.53 4.00
N ILE A 50 5.83 4.90 2.75
CA ILE A 50 4.98 4.55 1.60
C ILE A 50 4.89 3.04 1.43
N GLU A 51 6.01 2.31 1.52
CA GLU A 51 6.03 0.85 1.44
C GLU A 51 5.15 0.22 2.53
N LYS A 52 5.34 0.66 3.79
CA LYS A 52 4.56 0.18 4.93
C LYS A 52 3.05 0.47 4.79
N LEU A 53 2.69 1.66 4.33
CA LEU A 53 1.29 2.04 4.10
C LEU A 53 0.68 1.24 2.96
N THR A 54 1.43 1.02 1.88
CA THR A 54 1.00 0.21 0.74
C THR A 54 0.71 -1.23 1.16
N ASP A 55 1.56 -1.82 2.01
CA ASP A 55 1.33 -3.17 2.53
C ASP A 55 0.11 -3.25 3.45
N ARG A 56 -0.16 -2.21 4.25
CA ARG A 56 -1.42 -2.13 5.02
C ARG A 56 -2.64 -2.05 4.13
N VAL A 57 -2.60 -1.26 3.05
CA VAL A 57 -3.71 -1.16 2.10
C VAL A 57 -3.97 -2.54 1.47
N LYS A 58 -2.94 -3.20 0.94
CA LYS A 58 -3.06 -4.56 0.38
C LYS A 58 -3.57 -5.60 1.38
N HIS A 59 -3.26 -5.43 2.66
CA HIS A 59 -3.82 -6.29 3.70
C HIS A 59 -5.32 -6.05 3.87
N TYR A 60 -5.76 -4.78 3.95
CA TYR A 60 -7.18 -4.46 4.08
C TYR A 60 -7.98 -4.86 2.84
N GLU A 61 -7.46 -4.68 1.63
CA GLU A 61 -8.10 -5.15 0.39
C GLU A 61 -8.35 -6.67 0.44
N ARG A 62 -7.36 -7.46 0.87
CA ARG A 62 -7.54 -8.92 1.04
C ARG A 62 -8.58 -9.28 2.10
N VAL A 63 -8.66 -8.51 3.19
CA VAL A 63 -9.67 -8.71 4.24
C VAL A 63 -11.07 -8.38 3.70
N GLU A 64 -11.19 -7.30 2.92
CA GLU A 64 -12.43 -6.92 2.25
C GLU A 64 -12.89 -8.00 1.27
N ASP A 65 -12.00 -8.52 0.43
CA ASP A 65 -12.31 -9.60 -0.51
C ASP A 65 -12.81 -10.86 0.21
N ALA A 66 -12.13 -11.28 1.28
CA ALA A 66 -12.52 -12.44 2.07
C ALA A 66 -13.88 -12.25 2.76
N LEU A 67 -14.17 -11.03 3.25
CA LEU A 67 -15.48 -10.68 3.80
C LEU A 67 -16.57 -10.73 2.73
N HIS A 68 -16.29 -10.24 1.52
CA HIS A 68 -17.22 -10.27 0.41
C HIS A 68 -17.56 -11.70 0.00
N GLU A 69 -16.54 -12.56 -0.16
CA GLU A 69 -16.71 -13.98 -0.46
C GLU A 69 -17.53 -14.68 0.63
N THR A 70 -17.19 -14.47 1.90
CA THR A 70 -17.93 -15.04 3.04
C THR A 70 -19.40 -14.62 3.02
N LEU A 71 -19.68 -13.35 2.75
CA LEU A 71 -21.04 -12.83 2.67
C LEU A 71 -21.81 -13.45 1.48
N GLN A 72 -21.15 -13.64 0.34
CA GLN A 72 -21.74 -14.30 -0.81
C GLN A 72 -22.08 -15.76 -0.50
N THR A 73 -21.14 -16.52 0.05
CA THR A 73 -21.37 -17.92 0.46
C THR A 73 -22.49 -18.03 1.49
N ALA A 74 -22.57 -17.09 2.44
CA ALA A 74 -23.66 -17.05 3.40
C ALA A 74 -25.03 -16.83 2.73
N LYS A 75 -25.11 -15.92 1.75
CA LYS A 75 -26.33 -15.69 0.95
C LYS A 75 -26.75 -16.94 0.18
N GLU A 76 -25.82 -17.56 -0.54
CA GLU A 76 -26.08 -18.79 -1.30
C GLU A 76 -26.54 -19.93 -0.38
N SER A 77 -25.91 -20.10 0.78
CA SER A 77 -26.31 -21.09 1.79
C SER A 77 -27.71 -20.82 2.34
N MET A 78 -28.06 -19.55 2.59
CA MET A 78 -29.41 -19.17 3.02
C MET A 78 -30.46 -19.47 1.94
N GLU A 79 -30.16 -19.15 0.67
CA GLU A 79 -31.06 -19.44 -0.45
C GLU A 79 -31.28 -20.94 -0.63
N GLN A 80 -30.21 -21.75 -0.59
CA GLN A 80 -30.29 -23.21 -0.64
C GLN A 80 -31.12 -23.76 0.52
N LYS A 81 -30.92 -23.26 1.73
CA LYS A 81 -31.68 -23.69 2.92
C LYS A 81 -33.18 -23.36 2.78
N VAL A 82 -33.51 -22.17 2.30
CA VAL A 82 -34.91 -21.76 2.06
C VAL A 82 -35.53 -22.60 0.94
N SER A 83 -34.80 -22.85 -0.14
CA SER A 83 -35.27 -23.70 -1.24
C SER A 83 -35.51 -25.14 -0.79
N GLY A 84 -34.60 -25.72 -0.02
CA GLY A 84 -34.72 -27.06 0.55
C GLY A 84 -35.95 -27.18 1.46
N ALA A 85 -36.12 -26.23 2.39
CA ALA A 85 -37.28 -26.20 3.28
C ALA A 85 -38.62 -26.10 2.52
N ARG A 86 -38.67 -25.32 1.42
CA ARG A 86 -39.86 -25.24 0.55
C ARG A 86 -40.15 -26.56 -0.16
N GLN A 87 -39.12 -27.22 -0.67
CA GLN A 87 -39.26 -28.51 -1.34
C GLN A 87 -39.73 -29.60 -0.37
N GLU A 88 -39.14 -29.67 0.83
CA GLU A 88 -39.54 -30.59 1.89
C GLU A 88 -41.00 -30.37 2.32
N ALA A 89 -41.42 -29.12 2.50
CA ALA A 89 -42.80 -28.79 2.82
C ALA A 89 -43.76 -29.25 1.72
N LYS A 90 -43.43 -29.04 0.44
CA LYS A 90 -44.23 -29.52 -0.70
C LYS A 90 -44.37 -31.03 -0.69
N SER A 91 -43.26 -31.75 -0.54
CA SER A 91 -43.27 -33.22 -0.49
C SER A 91 -43.99 -33.78 0.73
N MET A 92 -44.00 -33.07 1.85
CA MET A 92 -44.77 -33.46 3.04
C MET A 92 -46.28 -33.38 2.78
N VAL A 93 -46.74 -32.29 2.13
CA VAL A 93 -48.16 -32.13 1.74
C VAL A 93 -48.57 -33.21 0.74
N GLU A 94 -47.78 -33.44 -0.31
CA GLU A 94 -48.06 -34.48 -1.31
C GLU A 94 -48.17 -35.88 -0.70
N LYS A 95 -47.30 -36.21 0.27
CA LYS A 95 -47.37 -37.49 0.99
C LYS A 95 -48.63 -37.61 1.83
N ALA A 96 -48.98 -36.55 2.57
CA ALA A 96 -50.19 -36.55 3.40
C ALA A 96 -51.46 -36.68 2.55
N GLU A 97 -51.49 -36.07 1.36
CA GLU A 97 -52.59 -36.22 0.40
C GLU A 97 -52.71 -37.67 -0.10
N MET A 98 -51.60 -38.32 -0.47
CA MET A 98 -51.59 -39.73 -0.91
C MET A 98 -52.00 -40.71 0.20
N GLU A 99 -51.66 -40.43 1.46
CA GLU A 99 -52.05 -41.29 2.60
C GLU A 99 -53.52 -41.14 3.00
N ALA A 100 -54.19 -40.08 2.54
CA ALA A 100 -55.60 -39.80 2.83
C ALA A 100 -56.58 -40.38 1.79
N GLU A 101 -56.08 -40.79 0.61
CA GLU A 101 -56.82 -41.57 -0.41
C GLU A 101 -56.81 -43.08 -0.12
#